data_AF-A0A848WX46-F1
#
_entry.id   AF-A0A848WX46-F1
#
_cell.length_a   1.000
_cell.length_b   1.000
_cell.length_c   1.000
_cell.angle_alpha   90.00
_cell.angle_beta   90.00
_cell.angle_gamma   90.00
#
_symmetry.space_group_name_H-M   'P 1'
#
loop_
_entity.id
_entity.type
_entity.pdbx_description
1 polymer ?
#
loop_
_entity_poly.entity_id
_entity_poly.type
_entity_poly.pdbx_seq_one_letter_code
_entity_poly.pdbx_strand_id
1 'polypeptide(L)'
;MKASEWEVDSNGYWEALYSDDGREFRADFTKDGKWVETERSITFDDLPDAVKEGFRRDFGQEEIAEIEWVDNAVKGIFYDIELKKPGPNKDVEYNENGNRIEPFLAVVSEMTEPLGSGATRAMRTEEMSAVQLLFEFGFNLLTILIFAWAIYYRRHHDHKMLFLLLGFNLFLFPIFLLSTSLTIGFGFTVFALLALVRMRSDTFSKTEVAYLLGAVALTFINAILPARVEIASSIVVILAAYFADHPKIWRDGYRTTHIRYRIKDTTKMLDHNYLSRQLAEDFKIEVNNIEIERVAKNEVRMTVMYRADPAENPGEDSLRLPE
;
A
#
# COMPACT_ATOMS: atom_id res chain seq x y z
N MET A 1 -3.86 -49.70 3.20
CA MET A 1 -3.28 -49.23 4.47
C MET A 1 -4.32 -49.43 5.56
N LYS A 2 -3.92 -49.89 6.75
CA LYS A 2 -4.81 -50.05 7.91
C LYS A 2 -4.10 -49.36 9.07
N ALA A 3 -4.76 -48.39 9.70
CA ALA A 3 -4.23 -47.77 10.91
C ALA A 3 -4.01 -48.84 11.99
N SER A 4 -2.83 -48.84 12.58
CA SER A 4 -2.46 -49.76 13.66
C SER A 4 -3.05 -49.28 14.98
N GLU A 5 -3.06 -47.96 15.22
CA GLU A 5 -3.50 -47.36 16.48
C GLU A 5 -4.19 -46.01 16.22
N TRP A 6 -5.12 -45.65 17.12
CA TRP A 6 -5.81 -44.36 17.11
C TRP A 6 -5.78 -43.77 18.51
N GLU A 7 -5.44 -42.50 18.62
CA GLU A 7 -5.50 -41.76 19.86
C GLU A 7 -6.00 -40.33 19.66
N VAL A 8 -6.28 -39.65 20.78
CA VAL A 8 -6.63 -38.22 20.76
C VAL A 8 -5.47 -37.49 21.43
N ASP A 9 -4.85 -36.57 20.69
CA ASP A 9 -3.69 -35.84 21.16
C ASP A 9 -4.05 -34.77 22.20
N SER A 10 -3.03 -34.11 22.75
CA SER A 10 -3.23 -33.02 23.71
C SER A 10 -3.94 -31.79 23.12
N ASN A 11 -3.94 -31.62 21.79
CA ASN A 11 -4.60 -30.52 21.10
C ASN A 11 -6.05 -30.85 20.68
N GLY A 12 -6.51 -32.09 20.92
CA GLY A 12 -7.86 -32.57 20.59
C GLY A 12 -8.04 -33.07 19.17
N TYR A 13 -6.95 -33.30 18.43
CA TYR A 13 -6.93 -33.99 17.14
C TYR A 13 -6.97 -35.51 17.33
N TRP A 14 -7.60 -36.18 16.37
CA TRP A 14 -7.58 -37.64 16.27
C TRP A 14 -6.39 -38.06 15.43
N GLU A 15 -5.46 -38.76 16.04
CA GLU A 15 -4.22 -39.20 15.39
C GLU A 15 -4.37 -40.67 14.96
N ALA A 16 -3.99 -40.95 13.72
CA ALA A 16 -3.91 -42.28 13.16
C ALA A 16 -2.47 -42.66 12.91
N LEU A 17 -1.95 -43.65 13.63
CA LEU A 17 -0.65 -44.23 13.33
C LEU A 17 -0.81 -45.38 12.33
N TYR A 18 0.02 -45.38 11.29
CA TYR A 18 0.04 -46.44 10.30
C TYR A 18 1.43 -46.60 9.69
N SER A 19 1.72 -47.78 9.17
CA SER A 19 2.94 -48.03 8.41
C SER A 19 2.63 -48.21 6.93
N ASP A 20 3.42 -47.58 6.07
CA ASP A 20 3.41 -47.78 4.62
C ASP A 20 4.85 -47.95 4.11
N ASP A 21 5.07 -48.99 3.30
CA ASP A 21 6.40 -49.38 2.79
C ASP A 21 7.51 -49.43 3.87
N GLY A 22 7.15 -49.89 5.08
CA GLY A 22 8.07 -49.98 6.21
C GLY A 22 8.40 -48.65 6.91
N ARG A 23 7.73 -47.55 6.53
CA ARG A 23 7.83 -46.24 7.19
C ARG A 23 6.59 -45.99 8.04
N GLU A 24 6.78 -45.47 9.24
CA GLU A 24 5.70 -45.08 10.13
C GLU A 24 5.24 -43.66 9.80
N PHE A 25 3.93 -43.45 9.82
CA PHE A 25 3.28 -42.18 9.57
C PHE A 25 2.27 -41.91 10.69
N ARG A 26 2.12 -40.63 11.03
CA ARG A 26 1.03 -40.11 11.86
C ARG A 26 0.16 -39.21 11.01
N ALA A 27 -1.15 -39.40 11.04
CA ALA A 27 -2.10 -38.54 10.34
C ALA A 27 -3.16 -38.01 11.29
N ASP A 28 -3.33 -36.69 11.26
CA ASP A 28 -4.14 -35.98 12.24
C ASP A 28 -5.44 -35.50 11.61
N PHE A 29 -6.53 -35.68 12.35
CA PHE A 29 -7.86 -35.34 11.91
C PHE A 29 -8.58 -34.50 12.94
N THR A 30 -9.38 -33.54 12.49
CA THR A 30 -10.33 -32.86 13.37
C THR A 30 -11.39 -33.85 13.86
N LYS A 31 -12.12 -33.48 14.93
CA LYS A 31 -13.26 -34.25 15.44
C LYS A 31 -14.33 -34.57 14.38
N ASP A 32 -14.44 -33.73 13.34
CA ASP A 32 -15.39 -33.93 12.23
C ASP A 32 -14.82 -34.81 11.10
N GLY A 33 -13.63 -35.39 11.29
CA GLY A 33 -12.96 -36.26 10.33
C GLY A 33 -12.28 -35.53 9.17
N LYS A 34 -12.02 -34.22 9.31
CA LYS A 34 -11.24 -33.48 8.30
C LYS A 34 -9.76 -33.71 8.54
N TRP A 35 -9.04 -34.12 7.50
CA TRP A 35 -7.58 -34.22 7.53
C TRP A 35 -6.95 -32.85 7.83
N VAL A 36 -5.98 -32.85 8.75
CA VAL A 36 -5.20 -31.69 9.18
C VAL A 36 -3.81 -31.79 8.60
N GLU A 37 -3.10 -32.86 8.92
CA GLU A 37 -1.77 -33.14 8.40
C GLU A 37 -1.41 -34.61 8.43
N THR A 38 -0.33 -34.95 7.74
CA THR A 38 0.32 -36.25 7.82
C THR A 38 1.81 -36.05 7.86
N GLU A 39 2.45 -36.72 8.79
CA GLU A 39 3.87 -36.57 9.04
C GLU A 39 4.57 -37.90 9.26
N ARG A 40 5.90 -37.84 9.17
CA ARG A 40 6.80 -38.94 9.53
C ARG A 40 8.15 -38.39 9.92
N SER A 41 8.81 -39.04 10.87
CA SER A 41 10.22 -38.78 11.15
C SER A 41 11.09 -39.18 9.94
N ILE A 42 12.07 -38.34 9.64
CA ILE A 42 13.06 -38.55 8.58
C ILE A 42 14.47 -38.25 9.11
N THR A 43 15.49 -38.56 8.31
CA THR A 43 16.87 -38.22 8.64
C THR A 43 17.36 -37.02 7.84
N PHE A 44 18.48 -36.42 8.26
CA PHE A 44 19.06 -35.27 7.56
C PHE A 44 19.41 -35.61 6.10
N ASP A 45 19.73 -36.87 5.80
CA ASP A 45 20.05 -37.33 4.46
C ASP A 45 18.82 -37.39 3.54
N ASP A 46 17.62 -37.56 4.10
CA ASP A 46 16.34 -37.58 3.37
C ASP A 46 15.85 -36.19 2.97
N LEU A 47 16.42 -35.12 3.53
CA LEU A 47 16.03 -33.74 3.20
C LEU A 47 16.40 -33.35 1.76
N PRO A 48 15.58 -32.53 1.08
CA PRO A 48 15.97 -31.90 -0.18
C PRO A 48 17.24 -31.07 -0.03
N ASP A 49 18.06 -31.00 -1.08
CA ASP A 49 19.31 -30.23 -1.06
C ASP A 49 19.09 -28.76 -0.70
N ALA A 50 18.00 -28.16 -1.20
CA ALA A 50 17.63 -26.79 -0.86
C ALA A 50 17.36 -26.60 0.64
N VAL A 51 16.73 -27.57 1.30
CA VAL A 51 16.46 -27.53 2.75
C VAL A 51 17.74 -27.74 3.55
N LYS A 52 18.61 -28.66 3.12
CA LYS A 52 19.94 -28.86 3.71
C LYS A 52 20.79 -27.58 3.63
N GLU A 53 20.77 -26.90 2.49
CA GLU A 53 21.45 -25.62 2.29
C GLU A 53 20.83 -24.51 3.15
N GLY A 54 19.49 -24.42 3.19
CA GLY A 54 18.76 -23.45 4.00
C GLY A 54 19.08 -23.59 5.49
N PHE A 55 19.03 -24.82 6.01
CA PHE A 55 19.36 -25.11 7.39
C PHE A 55 20.83 -24.77 7.72
N ARG A 56 21.79 -25.20 6.88
CA ARG A 56 23.22 -24.91 7.11
C ARG A 56 23.53 -23.42 7.05
N ARG A 57 22.84 -22.67 6.19
CA ARG A 57 22.96 -21.20 6.14
C ARG A 57 22.50 -20.55 7.44
N ASP A 58 21.41 -21.05 8.01
CA ASP A 58 20.78 -20.40 9.17
C ASP A 58 21.39 -20.88 10.51
N PHE A 59 21.82 -22.15 10.59
CA PHE A 59 22.24 -22.82 11.85
C PHE A 59 23.59 -23.55 11.80
N GLY A 60 24.26 -23.63 10.64
CA GLY A 60 25.58 -24.25 10.54
C GLY A 60 25.60 -25.75 10.87
N GLN A 61 26.29 -26.13 11.96
CA GLN A 61 26.47 -27.52 12.42
C GLN A 61 25.84 -27.77 13.80
N GLU A 62 24.77 -27.05 14.13
CA GLU A 62 24.01 -27.28 15.38
C GLU A 62 23.46 -28.72 15.46
N GLU A 63 23.34 -29.24 16.68
CA GLU A 63 22.85 -30.59 16.93
C GLU A 63 21.33 -30.66 16.72
N ILE A 64 20.89 -31.58 15.86
CA ILE A 64 19.48 -31.82 15.55
C ILE A 64 18.95 -32.91 16.46
N ALA A 65 17.81 -32.67 17.10
CA ALA A 65 17.10 -33.64 17.93
C ALA A 65 16.21 -34.54 17.05
N GLU A 66 15.40 -33.94 16.19
CA GLU A 66 14.46 -34.64 15.32
C GLU A 66 14.25 -33.88 13.99
N ILE A 67 13.82 -34.61 12.96
CA ILE A 67 13.41 -34.04 11.68
C ILE A 67 12.14 -34.73 11.23
N GLU A 68 11.14 -33.96 10.85
CA GLU A 68 9.87 -34.46 10.35
C GLU A 68 9.61 -33.93 8.94
N TRP A 69 9.11 -34.81 8.08
CA TRP A 69 8.42 -34.41 6.85
C TRP A 69 6.94 -34.26 7.19
N VAL A 70 6.34 -33.13 6.82
CA VAL A 70 4.94 -32.82 7.12
C VAL A 70 4.22 -32.40 5.85
N ASP A 71 3.08 -33.04 5.56
CA ASP A 71 2.11 -32.59 4.56
C ASP A 71 0.88 -32.06 5.28
N ASN A 72 0.66 -30.75 5.22
CA ASN A 72 -0.38 -30.05 5.96
C ASN A 72 -1.42 -29.43 5.04
N ALA A 73 -2.69 -29.51 5.43
CA ALA A 73 -3.83 -29.04 4.64
C ALA A 73 -3.79 -27.55 4.26
N VAL A 74 -3.06 -26.73 5.01
CA VAL A 74 -2.96 -25.27 4.79
C VAL A 74 -1.57 -24.88 4.32
N LYS A 75 -0.52 -25.39 4.97
CA LYS A 75 0.87 -25.01 4.69
C LYS A 75 1.46 -25.73 3.48
N GLY A 76 0.85 -26.82 3.02
CA GLY A 76 1.44 -27.73 2.05
C GLY A 76 2.59 -28.53 2.67
N ILE A 77 3.52 -28.99 1.84
CA ILE A 77 4.67 -29.79 2.29
C ILE A 77 5.73 -28.88 2.92
N PHE A 78 6.15 -29.23 4.13
CA PHE A 78 7.28 -28.61 4.81
C PHE A 78 8.09 -29.63 5.62
N TYR A 79 9.25 -29.18 6.09
CA TYR A 79 10.18 -29.95 6.91
C TYR A 79 10.35 -29.23 8.23
N ASP A 80 9.97 -29.89 9.32
CA ASP A 80 10.25 -29.41 10.67
C ASP A 80 11.58 -30.00 11.15
N ILE A 81 12.43 -29.16 11.72
CA ILE A 81 13.76 -29.54 12.21
C ILE A 81 13.87 -29.04 13.66
N GLU A 82 13.85 -29.98 14.60
CA GLU A 82 13.97 -29.68 16.02
C GLU A 82 15.45 -29.58 16.40
N LEU A 83 15.88 -28.41 16.86
CA LEU A 83 17.25 -28.14 17.32
C LEU A 83 17.39 -28.45 18.81
N LYS A 84 18.42 -29.22 19.15
CA LYS A 84 18.74 -29.52 20.55
C LYS A 84 19.35 -28.29 21.22
N LYS A 85 18.75 -27.84 22.32
CA LYS A 85 19.24 -26.70 23.11
C LYS A 85 19.37 -27.04 24.59
N PRO A 86 20.14 -26.27 25.40
CA PRO A 86 20.22 -26.43 26.86
C PRO A 86 18.91 -26.12 27.63
N GLY A 87 17.77 -26.05 26.94
CA GLY A 87 16.45 -25.65 27.43
C GLY A 87 15.36 -26.33 26.59
N PRO A 88 14.17 -25.74 26.40
CA PRO A 88 13.22 -26.27 25.42
C PRO A 88 13.89 -26.31 24.05
N ASN A 89 13.67 -27.39 23.33
CA ASN A 89 14.11 -27.51 21.95
C ASN A 89 13.47 -26.40 21.10
N LYS A 90 14.11 -26.11 19.96
CA LYS A 90 13.65 -25.06 19.05
C LYS A 90 13.31 -25.68 17.71
N ASP A 91 12.06 -25.57 17.33
CA ASP A 91 11.57 -26.02 16.02
C ASP A 91 11.78 -24.95 14.96
N VAL A 92 12.12 -25.39 13.75
CA VAL A 92 12.26 -24.53 12.59
C VAL A 92 11.71 -25.21 11.34
N GLU A 93 10.73 -24.54 10.71
CA GLU A 93 10.07 -25.06 9.52
C GLU A 93 10.71 -24.51 8.23
N TYR A 94 10.89 -25.39 7.23
CA TYR A 94 11.35 -25.04 5.89
C TYR A 94 10.39 -25.58 4.82
N ASN A 95 10.08 -24.78 3.80
CA ASN A 95 9.39 -25.30 2.62
C ASN A 95 10.34 -26.09 1.72
N GLU A 96 9.81 -26.79 0.72
CA GLU A 96 10.59 -27.60 -0.23
C GLU A 96 11.71 -26.83 -0.97
N ASN A 97 11.62 -25.50 -1.04
CA ASN A 97 12.63 -24.65 -1.66
C ASN A 97 13.74 -24.18 -0.69
N GLY A 98 13.74 -24.66 0.56
CA GLY A 98 14.74 -24.28 1.57
C GLY A 98 14.57 -22.88 2.16
N ASN A 99 13.38 -22.28 2.01
CA ASN A 99 13.04 -21.02 2.66
C ASN A 99 12.31 -21.30 3.98
N ARG A 100 12.64 -20.52 5.01
CA ARG A 100 11.96 -20.61 6.30
C ARG A 100 10.48 -20.29 6.17
N ILE A 101 9.66 -21.12 6.83
CA ILE A 101 8.25 -20.83 7.07
C ILE A 101 8.19 -20.27 8.50
N GLU A 102 7.93 -18.96 8.61
CA GLU A 102 7.70 -18.35 9.91
C GLU A 102 6.29 -18.71 10.39
N PRO A 103 6.09 -18.98 11.70
CA PRO A 103 4.74 -19.08 12.25
C PRO A 103 3.95 -17.85 11.86
N PHE A 104 2.68 -18.01 11.46
CA PHE A 104 1.81 -16.87 11.12
C PHE A 104 1.84 -15.78 12.20
N LEU A 105 1.98 -16.17 13.48
CA LEU A 105 2.13 -15.25 14.61
C LEU A 105 3.45 -14.47 14.59
N ALA A 106 4.55 -15.03 14.10
CA ALA A 106 5.81 -14.30 13.92
C ALA A 106 5.69 -13.29 12.77
N VAL A 107 5.02 -13.65 11.68
CA VAL A 107 4.71 -12.71 10.58
C VAL A 107 3.82 -11.56 11.06
N VAL A 108 2.77 -11.87 11.84
CA VAL A 108 1.92 -10.84 12.46
C VAL A 108 2.72 -10.00 13.47
N SER A 109 3.59 -10.60 14.27
CA SER A 109 4.48 -9.90 15.20
C SER A 109 5.37 -8.92 14.44
N GLU A 110 5.98 -9.34 13.32
CA GLU A 110 6.82 -8.53 12.45
C GLU A 110 6.03 -7.40 11.74
N MET A 111 4.74 -7.63 11.42
CA MET A 111 3.84 -6.58 10.93
C MET A 111 3.40 -5.60 12.03
N THR A 112 3.41 -6.03 13.30
CA THR A 112 3.17 -5.18 14.48
C THR A 112 4.44 -4.60 15.08
N GLU A 113 5.61 -5.02 14.61
CA GLU A 113 6.89 -4.41 15.00
C GLU A 113 6.88 -2.94 14.54
N PRO A 114 7.40 -2.03 15.37
CA PRO A 114 7.55 -0.65 14.98
C PRO A 114 8.40 -0.54 13.71
N LEU A 115 7.92 0.21 12.71
CA LEU A 115 8.74 0.66 11.59
C LEU A 115 9.86 1.54 12.13
N GLY A 116 11.02 0.93 12.37
CA GLY A 116 12.20 1.53 12.98
C GLY A 116 12.39 1.10 14.44
N SER A 117 13.64 0.76 14.81
CA SER A 117 14.02 0.31 16.15
C SER A 117 13.53 1.30 17.23
N GLY A 118 12.42 0.98 17.89
CA GLY A 118 11.82 1.79 18.96
C GLY A 118 12.83 2.16 20.06
N ALA A 119 13.87 1.35 20.24
CA ALA A 119 15.01 1.62 21.13
C ALA A 119 15.80 2.90 20.77
N THR A 120 16.04 3.18 19.49
CA THR A 120 16.74 4.40 19.03
C THR A 120 15.86 5.64 19.24
N ARG A 121 14.54 5.46 19.27
CA ARG A 121 13.56 6.54 19.34
C ARG A 121 13.20 6.95 20.76
N ALA A 122 13.01 5.97 21.66
CA ALA A 122 12.85 6.25 23.08
C ALA A 122 14.07 7.01 23.63
N MET A 123 15.28 6.63 23.19
CA MET A 123 16.52 7.34 23.48
C MET A 123 16.54 8.75 22.84
N ARG A 124 16.07 8.92 21.59
CA ARG A 124 15.98 10.24 20.94
C ARG A 124 15.14 11.22 21.77
N THR A 125 13.92 10.87 22.18
CA THR A 125 13.00 11.80 22.88
C THR A 125 13.42 12.13 24.31
N GLU A 126 14.00 11.19 25.05
CA GLU A 126 14.48 11.47 26.42
C GLU A 126 15.78 12.30 26.44
N GLU A 127 16.58 12.25 25.37
CA GLU A 127 17.82 13.04 25.24
C GLU A 127 17.63 14.40 24.54
N MET A 128 16.42 14.73 24.04
CA MET A 128 16.23 15.99 23.32
C MET A 128 16.37 17.21 24.23
N SER A 129 17.32 18.07 23.93
CA SER A 129 17.38 19.42 24.49
C SER A 129 16.15 20.23 24.07
N ALA A 130 15.72 21.18 24.91
CA ALA A 130 14.67 22.14 24.57
C ALA A 130 14.96 22.89 23.25
N VAL A 131 16.24 23.14 22.94
CA VAL A 131 16.65 23.76 21.67
C VAL A 131 16.39 22.85 20.48
N GLN A 132 16.62 21.54 20.61
CA GLN A 132 16.34 20.57 19.56
C GLN A 132 14.83 20.45 19.34
N LEU A 133 14.03 20.37 20.40
CA LEU A 133 12.56 20.37 20.28
C LEU A 133 12.06 21.63 19.57
N LEU A 134 12.53 22.81 19.94
CA LEU A 134 12.17 24.06 19.27
C LEU A 134 12.58 24.05 17.79
N PHE A 135 13.75 23.48 17.47
CA PHE A 135 14.18 23.31 16.09
C PHE A 135 13.23 22.37 15.32
N GLU A 136 12.89 21.21 15.84
CA GLU A 136 11.99 20.24 15.17
C GLU A 136 10.60 20.84 14.92
N PHE A 137 10.02 21.50 15.92
CA PHE A 137 8.73 22.19 15.77
C PHE A 137 8.82 23.35 14.77
N GLY A 138 9.89 24.14 14.83
CA GLY A 138 10.11 25.26 13.92
C GLY A 138 10.33 24.80 12.48
N PHE A 139 11.09 23.72 12.29
CA PHE A 139 11.36 23.12 10.99
C PHE A 139 10.09 22.47 10.40
N ASN A 140 9.33 21.74 11.21
CA ASN A 140 8.05 21.20 10.77
C ASN A 140 7.07 22.31 10.36
N LEU A 141 6.95 23.38 11.16
CA LEU A 141 6.12 24.53 10.82
C LEU A 141 6.57 25.22 9.53
N LEU A 142 7.88 25.43 9.36
CA LEU A 142 8.44 26.05 8.17
C LEU A 142 8.15 25.23 6.91
N THR A 143 8.40 23.92 6.96
CA THR A 143 8.21 23.02 5.81
C THR A 143 6.74 22.93 5.41
N ILE A 144 5.81 22.80 6.37
CA ILE A 144 4.37 22.79 6.04
C ILE A 144 3.89 24.15 5.52
N LEU A 145 4.42 25.28 6.01
CA LEU A 145 4.07 26.60 5.46
C LEU A 145 4.55 26.75 4.01
N ILE A 146 5.75 26.27 3.68
CA ILE A 146 6.21 26.25 2.28
C ILE A 146 5.30 25.37 1.43
N PHE A 147 5.00 24.17 1.91
CA PHE A 147 4.20 23.20 1.16
C PHE A 147 2.74 23.64 0.96
N ALA A 148 2.06 24.01 2.04
CA ALA A 148 0.63 24.33 2.03
C ALA A 148 0.35 25.78 1.61
N TRP A 149 1.12 26.75 2.09
CA TRP A 149 0.86 28.15 1.76
C TRP A 149 1.59 28.59 0.48
N ALA A 150 2.92 28.40 0.41
CA ALA A 150 3.70 28.93 -0.72
C ALA A 150 3.45 28.20 -2.04
N ILE A 151 3.17 26.89 -1.98
CA ILE A 151 2.88 26.07 -3.17
C ILE A 151 1.37 25.92 -3.37
N TYR A 152 0.64 25.25 -2.46
CA TYR A 152 -0.76 24.91 -2.68
C TYR A 152 -1.67 26.15 -2.74
N TYR A 153 -1.69 26.96 -1.68
CA TYR A 153 -2.61 28.09 -1.57
C TYR A 153 -2.37 29.14 -2.66
N ARG A 154 -1.11 29.46 -2.97
CA ARG A 154 -0.78 30.41 -4.04
C ARG A 154 -1.26 29.96 -5.42
N ARG A 155 -1.43 28.65 -5.64
CA ARG A 155 -1.82 28.09 -6.93
C ARG A 155 -3.33 27.86 -7.03
N HIS A 156 -3.94 27.32 -5.98
CA HIS A 156 -5.34 26.90 -5.99
C HIS A 156 -6.29 27.87 -5.28
N HIS A 157 -5.77 28.79 -4.45
CA HIS A 157 -6.53 29.79 -3.67
C HIS A 157 -7.65 29.20 -2.79
N ASP A 158 -7.57 27.91 -2.46
CA ASP A 158 -8.53 27.24 -1.60
C ASP A 158 -8.07 27.27 -0.13
N HIS A 159 -8.77 28.07 0.67
CA HIS A 159 -8.55 28.21 2.10
C HIS A 159 -8.96 26.96 2.91
N LYS A 160 -9.95 26.19 2.44
CA LYS A 160 -10.46 25.02 3.19
C LYS A 160 -9.42 23.92 3.19
N MET A 161 -8.86 23.61 2.03
CA MET A 161 -7.77 22.64 1.96
C MET A 161 -6.49 23.16 2.63
N LEU A 162 -6.15 24.45 2.52
CA LEU A 162 -5.02 25.02 3.28
C LEU A 162 -5.16 24.74 4.79
N PHE A 163 -6.35 25.00 5.36
CA PHE A 163 -6.64 24.70 6.76
C PHE A 163 -6.51 23.21 7.06
N LEU A 164 -6.96 22.34 6.15
CA LEU A 164 -6.85 20.90 6.29
C LEU A 164 -5.38 20.44 6.34
N LEU A 165 -4.55 20.90 5.39
CA LEU A 165 -3.12 20.54 5.32
C LEU A 165 -2.36 20.99 6.58
N LEU A 166 -2.61 22.23 7.04
CA LEU A 166 -2.00 22.76 8.26
C LEU A 166 -2.49 22.01 9.50
N GLY A 167 -3.79 21.80 9.64
CA GLY A 167 -4.39 21.13 10.79
C GLY A 167 -3.91 19.69 10.92
N PHE A 168 -3.94 18.91 9.84
CA PHE A 168 -3.44 17.54 9.85
C PHE A 168 -1.96 17.47 10.23
N ASN A 169 -1.11 18.31 9.63
CA ASN A 169 0.31 18.32 9.97
C ASN A 169 0.57 18.71 11.43
N LEU A 170 -0.05 19.79 11.92
CA LEU A 170 0.17 20.28 13.28
C LEU A 170 -0.41 19.35 14.36
N PHE A 171 -1.47 18.59 14.07
CA PHE A 171 -2.02 17.60 14.99
C PHE A 171 -1.24 16.29 14.97
N LEU A 172 -0.82 15.82 13.79
CA LEU A 172 -0.12 14.56 13.66
C LEU A 172 1.35 14.65 14.09
N PHE A 173 2.00 15.81 13.91
CA PHE A 173 3.42 15.97 14.22
C PHE A 173 3.76 15.66 15.69
N PRO A 174 3.09 16.23 16.72
CA PRO A 174 3.36 15.88 18.11
C PRO A 174 3.03 14.42 18.42
N ILE A 175 1.97 13.88 17.82
CA ILE A 175 1.59 12.47 17.98
C ILE A 175 2.73 11.57 17.49
N PHE A 176 3.34 11.89 16.36
CA PHE A 176 4.47 11.12 15.84
C PHE A 176 5.72 11.37 16.64
N LEU A 177 6.02 12.61 17.00
CA LEU A 177 7.22 12.90 17.78
C LEU A 177 7.23 12.14 19.12
N LEU A 178 6.06 12.01 19.77
CA LEU A 178 5.90 11.34 21.06
C LEU A 178 5.66 9.82 20.94
N SER A 179 5.28 9.30 19.78
CA SER A 179 5.02 7.85 19.66
C SER A 179 6.32 7.05 19.69
N THR A 180 6.40 6.04 20.56
CA THR A 180 7.56 5.15 20.67
C THR A 180 7.48 3.97 19.70
N SER A 181 6.28 3.65 19.21
CA SER A 181 6.01 2.56 18.27
C SER A 181 5.12 3.06 17.13
N LEU A 182 5.59 2.96 15.89
CA LEU A 182 4.78 3.16 14.69
C LEU A 182 4.59 1.82 14.00
N THR A 183 3.47 1.17 14.25
CA THR A 183 3.14 -0.08 13.58
C THR A 183 2.62 0.19 12.16
N ILE A 184 2.64 -0.81 11.29
CA ILE A 184 1.99 -0.73 9.97
C ILE A 184 0.49 -0.37 10.14
N GLY A 185 -0.14 -0.81 11.22
CA GLY A 185 -1.51 -0.47 11.61
C GLY A 185 -1.77 1.03 11.79
N PHE A 186 -0.74 1.81 12.13
CA PHE A 186 -0.83 3.26 12.18
C PHE A 186 -1.03 3.86 10.77
N GLY A 187 -0.28 3.38 9.77
CA GLY A 187 -0.46 3.77 8.37
C GLY A 187 -1.86 3.45 7.85
N PHE A 188 -2.38 2.27 8.21
CA PHE A 188 -3.76 1.90 7.92
C PHE A 188 -4.78 2.81 8.61
N THR A 189 -4.53 3.26 9.83
CA THR A 189 -5.42 4.16 10.57
C THR A 189 -5.50 5.54 9.92
N VAL A 190 -4.35 6.10 9.51
CA VAL A 190 -4.32 7.37 8.78
C VAL A 190 -5.01 7.21 7.43
N PHE A 191 -4.74 6.13 6.70
CA PHE A 191 -5.41 5.86 5.42
C PHE A 191 -6.93 5.69 5.57
N ALA A 192 -7.39 4.99 6.60
CA ALA A 192 -8.81 4.83 6.93
C ALA A 192 -9.47 6.16 7.31
N LEU A 193 -8.77 7.02 8.08
CA LEU A 193 -9.26 8.35 8.40
C LEU A 193 -9.38 9.23 7.14
N LEU A 194 -8.39 9.18 6.25
CA LEU A 194 -8.45 9.86 4.95
C LEU A 194 -9.60 9.34 4.07
N ALA A 195 -9.84 8.02 4.07
CA ALA A 195 -10.98 7.42 3.40
C ALA A 195 -12.32 7.88 4.02
N LEU A 196 -12.42 7.99 5.34
CA LEU A 196 -13.62 8.46 6.04
C LEU A 196 -13.92 9.93 5.75
N VAL A 197 -12.89 10.78 5.67
CA VAL A 197 -13.04 12.20 5.32
C VAL A 197 -13.54 12.34 3.87
N ARG A 198 -13.04 11.50 2.94
CA ARG A 198 -13.51 11.44 1.54
C ARG A 198 -15.00 11.05 1.42
N MET A 199 -15.55 10.34 2.40
CA MET A 199 -16.93 9.86 2.38
C MET A 199 -17.98 10.89 2.82
N ARG A 200 -17.57 12.06 3.35
CA ARG A 200 -18.50 12.99 4.02
C ARG A 200 -18.56 14.40 3.42
N SER A 201 -17.66 14.77 2.52
CA SER A 201 -17.66 16.06 1.83
C SER A 201 -17.47 15.89 0.33
N ASP A 202 -17.70 16.96 -0.42
CA ASP A 202 -17.38 17.05 -1.85
C ASP A 202 -16.11 16.26 -2.19
N THR A 203 -16.18 15.46 -3.27
CA THR A 203 -15.09 14.54 -3.62
C THR A 203 -13.81 15.32 -3.86
N PHE A 204 -12.78 15.09 -3.06
CA PHE A 204 -11.46 15.67 -3.28
C PHE A 204 -10.98 15.37 -4.71
N SER A 205 -10.49 16.40 -5.37
CA SER A 205 -9.74 16.28 -6.61
C SER A 205 -8.49 15.43 -6.43
N LYS A 206 -7.97 14.88 -7.53
CA LYS A 206 -6.73 14.10 -7.52
C LYS A 206 -5.55 14.92 -6.97
N THR A 207 -5.53 16.22 -7.26
CA THR A 207 -4.53 17.17 -6.77
C THR A 207 -4.63 17.33 -5.25
N GLU A 208 -5.82 17.58 -4.73
CA GLU A 208 -6.06 17.72 -3.29
C GLU A 208 -5.63 16.48 -2.50
N VAL A 209 -5.97 15.29 -2.98
CA VAL A 209 -5.53 14.02 -2.37
C VAL A 209 -4.00 13.93 -2.35
N ALA A 210 -3.33 14.29 -3.46
CA ALA A 210 -1.87 14.27 -3.54
C ALA A 210 -1.21 15.22 -2.53
N TYR A 211 -1.74 16.44 -2.36
CA TYR A 211 -1.24 17.37 -1.35
C TYR A 211 -1.47 16.87 0.08
N LEU A 212 -2.62 16.26 0.35
CA LEU A 212 -2.91 15.70 1.66
C LEU A 212 -1.95 14.57 2.03
N LEU A 213 -1.69 13.64 1.11
CA LEU A 213 -0.68 12.59 1.29
C LEU A 213 0.72 13.19 1.43
N GLY A 214 1.06 14.22 0.65
CA GLY A 214 2.34 14.93 0.76
C GLY A 214 2.54 15.59 2.13
N ALA A 215 1.50 16.22 2.69
CA ALA A 215 1.55 16.81 4.02
C ALA A 215 1.72 15.76 5.12
N VAL A 216 1.03 14.61 5.01
CA VAL A 216 1.22 13.48 5.92
C VAL A 216 2.64 12.92 5.83
N ALA A 217 3.17 12.73 4.62
CA ALA A 217 4.54 12.28 4.41
C ALA A 217 5.56 13.25 5.00
N LEU A 218 5.36 14.56 4.82
CA LEU A 218 6.22 15.60 5.38
C LEU A 218 6.20 15.58 6.91
N THR A 219 5.02 15.40 7.51
CA THR A 219 4.85 15.21 8.96
C THR A 219 5.65 14.01 9.47
N PHE A 220 5.56 12.89 8.75
CA PHE A 220 6.25 11.65 9.09
C PHE A 220 7.77 11.82 9.00
N ILE A 221 8.25 12.40 7.91
CA ILE A 221 9.68 12.70 7.68
C ILE A 221 10.24 13.55 8.82
N ASN A 222 9.59 14.67 9.12
CA ASN A 222 10.05 15.61 10.14
C ASN A 222 9.96 15.04 11.57
N ALA A 223 9.02 14.13 11.83
CA ALA A 223 8.86 13.57 13.18
C ALA A 223 9.81 12.40 13.47
N ILE A 224 10.28 11.70 12.43
CA ILE A 224 10.90 10.38 12.60
C ILE A 224 12.34 10.37 12.12
N LEU A 225 12.66 11.01 10.99
CA LEU A 225 14.00 10.92 10.44
C LEU A 225 14.98 11.75 11.27
N PRO A 226 16.28 11.40 11.25
CA PRO A 226 17.33 12.23 11.84
C PRO A 226 17.49 13.56 11.11
N ALA A 227 17.94 14.60 11.82
CA ALA A 227 18.08 15.97 11.29
C ALA A 227 18.84 16.10 9.95
N ARG A 228 19.84 15.26 9.69
CA ARG A 228 20.59 15.29 8.42
C ARG A 228 19.76 14.78 7.23
N VAL A 229 18.90 13.80 7.48
CA VAL A 229 18.11 13.10 6.46
C VAL A 229 16.76 13.80 6.27
N GLU A 230 16.14 14.29 7.33
CA GLU A 230 14.84 14.97 7.27
C GLU A 230 14.89 16.18 6.34
N ILE A 231 15.96 16.98 6.39
CA ILE A 231 16.08 18.20 5.59
C ILE A 231 16.11 17.84 4.09
N ALA A 232 16.94 16.86 3.71
CA ALA A 232 17.04 16.42 2.32
C ALA A 232 15.71 15.82 1.83
N SER A 233 15.08 14.95 2.61
CA SER A 233 13.81 14.31 2.27
C SER A 233 12.66 15.33 2.14
N SER A 234 12.57 16.28 3.06
CA SER A 234 11.55 17.35 3.02
C SER A 234 11.73 18.26 1.81
N ILE A 235 12.96 18.59 1.43
CA ILE A 235 13.25 19.33 0.20
C ILE A 235 12.77 18.54 -1.04
N VAL A 236 13.05 17.23 -1.10
CA VAL A 236 12.62 16.39 -2.22
C VAL A 236 11.09 16.38 -2.36
N VAL A 237 10.36 16.22 -1.26
CA VAL A 237 8.88 16.25 -1.27
C VAL A 237 8.36 17.61 -1.74
N ILE A 238 8.93 18.71 -1.24
CA ILE A 238 8.54 20.07 -1.63
C ILE A 238 8.83 20.33 -3.11
N LEU A 239 10.00 19.92 -3.61
CA LEU A 239 10.35 20.06 -5.03
C LEU A 239 9.45 19.20 -5.91
N ALA A 240 9.18 17.96 -5.51
CA ALA A 240 8.28 17.07 -6.22
C ALA A 240 6.90 17.69 -6.36
N ALA A 241 6.32 18.24 -5.29
CA ALA A 241 5.05 18.95 -5.36
C ALA A 241 5.11 20.23 -6.22
N TYR A 242 6.19 20.99 -6.09
CA TYR A 242 6.39 22.21 -6.88
C TYR A 242 6.37 21.94 -8.39
N PHE A 243 7.14 20.93 -8.84
CA PHE A 243 7.24 20.52 -10.23
C PHE A 243 5.99 19.79 -10.71
N ALA A 244 5.51 18.79 -9.96
CA ALA A 244 4.37 17.97 -10.38
C ALA A 244 3.12 18.80 -10.64
N ASP A 245 2.90 19.87 -9.87
CA ASP A 245 1.72 20.72 -10.00
C ASP A 245 2.05 22.05 -10.72
N HIS A 246 3.22 22.17 -11.36
CA HIS A 246 3.59 23.40 -12.06
C HIS A 246 2.75 23.61 -13.33
N PRO A 247 2.05 24.75 -13.50
CA PRO A 247 1.17 24.98 -14.65
C PRO A 247 1.91 25.04 -15.99
N LYS A 248 3.23 25.25 -16.00
CA LYS A 248 4.03 25.19 -17.24
C LYS A 248 4.40 23.78 -17.69
N ILE A 249 4.38 22.79 -16.78
CA ILE A 249 4.75 21.41 -17.12
C ILE A 249 3.61 20.72 -17.90
N TRP A 250 2.36 21.10 -17.61
CA TRP A 250 1.17 20.52 -18.23
C TRP A 250 0.51 21.44 -19.27
N ARG A 251 1.25 22.44 -19.75
CA ARG A 251 0.72 23.50 -20.64
C ARG A 251 0.26 23.01 -22.02
N ASP A 252 0.65 21.78 -22.39
CA ASP A 252 0.22 21.10 -23.62
C ASP A 252 -1.00 20.17 -23.41
N GLY A 253 -1.61 20.20 -22.22
CA GLY A 253 -2.72 19.35 -21.84
C GLY A 253 -3.97 19.63 -22.66
N TYR A 254 -4.40 18.64 -23.44
CA TYR A 254 -5.73 18.57 -24.01
C TYR A 254 -6.77 18.96 -22.95
N ARG A 255 -7.68 19.88 -23.30
CA ARG A 255 -8.80 20.25 -22.46
C ARG A 255 -9.91 19.24 -22.62
N THR A 256 -10.52 18.87 -21.50
CA THR A 256 -11.66 17.95 -21.47
C THR A 256 -12.92 18.77 -21.19
N THR A 257 -13.92 18.70 -22.05
CA THR A 257 -15.22 19.37 -21.84
C THR A 257 -16.37 18.43 -22.16
N HIS A 258 -17.40 18.47 -21.32
CA HIS A 258 -18.67 17.79 -21.58
C HIS A 258 -19.53 18.67 -22.50
N ILE A 259 -19.87 18.17 -23.69
CA ILE A 259 -20.74 18.88 -24.63
C ILE A 259 -22.01 18.08 -24.90
N ARG A 260 -23.10 18.81 -25.15
CA ARG A 260 -24.35 18.29 -25.73
C ARG A 260 -24.36 18.65 -27.21
N TYR A 261 -24.00 17.71 -28.07
CA TYR A 261 -23.91 17.95 -29.51
C TYR A 261 -25.17 17.46 -30.23
N ARG A 262 -25.81 18.35 -31.00
CA ARG A 262 -27.01 18.01 -31.77
C ARG A 262 -26.63 17.60 -33.19
N ILE A 263 -26.91 16.36 -33.56
CA ILE A 263 -26.54 15.78 -34.85
C ILE A 263 -27.74 15.72 -35.80
N LYS A 264 -27.50 16.04 -37.09
CA LYS A 264 -28.52 16.00 -38.14
C LYS A 264 -28.78 14.57 -38.63
N ASP A 265 -27.72 13.77 -38.76
CA ASP A 265 -27.78 12.37 -39.19
C ASP A 265 -27.74 11.43 -37.97
N THR A 266 -28.90 10.93 -37.56
CA THR A 266 -29.03 10.05 -36.38
C THR A 266 -28.37 8.68 -36.57
N THR A 267 -28.06 8.27 -37.81
CA THR A 267 -27.40 6.97 -38.05
C THR A 267 -25.92 6.97 -37.68
N LYS A 268 -25.31 8.16 -37.57
CA LYS A 268 -23.87 8.35 -37.29
C LYS A 268 -23.56 8.77 -35.86
N MET A 269 -24.53 8.64 -34.96
CA MET A 269 -24.42 9.05 -33.56
C MET A 269 -23.34 8.32 -32.74
N LEU A 270 -22.93 7.15 -33.19
CA LEU A 270 -21.91 6.33 -32.54
C LEU A 270 -20.60 6.29 -33.34
N ASP A 271 -20.56 6.93 -34.52
CA ASP A 271 -19.37 6.99 -35.35
C ASP A 271 -18.43 8.07 -34.81
N HIS A 272 -17.37 7.60 -34.15
CA HIS A 272 -16.42 8.49 -33.50
C HIS A 272 -15.69 9.37 -34.53
N ASN A 273 -15.36 8.82 -35.70
CA ASN A 273 -14.65 9.57 -36.74
C ASN A 273 -15.53 10.68 -37.34
N TYR A 274 -16.82 10.40 -37.53
CA TYR A 274 -17.77 11.40 -38.00
C TYR A 274 -17.92 12.54 -37.00
N LEU A 275 -18.15 12.22 -35.73
CA LEU A 275 -18.32 13.19 -34.65
C LEU A 275 -17.06 14.03 -34.44
N SER A 276 -15.88 13.43 -34.39
CA SER A 276 -14.61 14.15 -34.25
C SER A 276 -14.38 15.14 -35.39
N ARG A 277 -14.68 14.76 -36.65
CA ARG A 277 -14.54 15.65 -37.81
C ARG A 277 -15.53 16.81 -37.75
N GLN A 278 -16.80 16.54 -37.45
CA GLN A 278 -17.80 17.60 -37.32
C GLN A 278 -17.44 18.58 -36.20
N LEU A 279 -16.99 18.10 -35.05
CA LEU A 279 -16.59 18.96 -33.94
C LEU A 279 -15.35 19.78 -34.26
N ALA A 280 -14.37 19.19 -34.95
CA ALA A 280 -13.19 19.90 -35.39
C ALA A 280 -13.54 21.03 -36.37
N GLU A 281 -14.51 20.80 -37.26
CA GLU A 281 -14.97 21.79 -38.24
C GLU A 281 -15.85 22.88 -37.61
N ASP A 282 -16.84 22.50 -36.80
CA ASP A 282 -17.81 23.43 -36.19
C ASP A 282 -17.16 24.36 -35.16
N PHE A 283 -16.24 23.83 -34.35
CA PHE A 283 -15.61 24.56 -33.25
C PHE A 283 -14.18 25.01 -33.55
N LYS A 284 -13.63 24.66 -34.72
CA LYS A 284 -12.23 24.95 -35.10
C LYS A 284 -11.21 24.49 -34.05
N ILE A 285 -11.43 23.31 -33.50
CA ILE A 285 -10.57 22.72 -32.46
C ILE A 285 -9.88 21.46 -32.98
N GLU A 286 -8.69 21.17 -32.50
CA GLU A 286 -8.04 19.89 -32.77
C GLU A 286 -8.58 18.84 -31.79
N VAL A 287 -9.53 18.02 -32.25
CA VAL A 287 -10.14 16.95 -31.45
C VAL A 287 -9.18 15.77 -31.37
N ASN A 288 -8.75 15.42 -30.16
CA ASN A 288 -7.87 14.28 -29.92
C ASN A 288 -8.64 13.00 -29.63
N ASN A 289 -9.67 13.09 -28.78
CA ASN A 289 -10.52 11.95 -28.46
C ASN A 289 -11.91 12.41 -28.06
N ILE A 290 -12.90 11.54 -28.27
CA ILE A 290 -14.28 11.72 -27.84
C ILE A 290 -14.76 10.48 -27.12
N GLU A 291 -15.46 10.68 -26.01
CA GLU A 291 -16.07 9.61 -25.23
C GLU A 291 -17.57 9.85 -25.15
N ILE A 292 -18.34 8.97 -25.79
CA ILE A 292 -19.79 9.08 -25.86
C ILE A 292 -20.39 8.57 -24.55
N GLU A 293 -21.00 9.47 -23.78
CA GLU A 293 -21.65 9.13 -22.50
C GLU A 293 -23.08 8.64 -22.72
N ARG A 294 -23.82 9.34 -23.57
CA ARG A 294 -25.24 9.06 -23.80
C ARG A 294 -25.70 9.58 -25.16
N VAL A 295 -26.51 8.79 -25.83
CA VAL A 295 -27.21 9.17 -27.06
C VAL A 295 -28.71 9.23 -26.80
N ALA A 296 -29.38 10.30 -27.24
CA ALA A 296 -30.83 10.44 -27.13
C ALA A 296 -31.42 11.21 -28.32
N LYS A 297 -32.36 10.60 -29.04
CA LYS A 297 -33.09 11.18 -30.20
C LYS A 297 -32.17 11.76 -31.29
N ASN A 298 -31.80 13.04 -31.18
CA ASN A 298 -30.90 13.76 -32.09
C ASN A 298 -29.74 14.47 -31.38
N GLU A 299 -29.45 14.06 -30.14
CA GLU A 299 -28.43 14.63 -29.28
C GLU A 299 -27.47 13.55 -28.78
N VAL A 300 -26.19 13.88 -28.77
CA VAL A 300 -25.12 13.05 -28.21
C VAL A 300 -24.43 13.85 -27.12
N ARG A 301 -24.49 13.33 -25.89
CA ARG A 301 -23.69 13.81 -24.77
C ARG A 301 -22.36 13.10 -24.81
N MET A 302 -21.29 13.87 -24.86
CA MET A 302 -19.95 13.32 -24.94
C MET A 302 -18.94 14.19 -24.20
N THR A 303 -17.90 13.55 -23.72
CA THR A 303 -16.69 14.20 -23.26
C THR A 303 -15.75 14.36 -24.44
N VAL A 304 -15.33 15.59 -24.73
CA VAL A 304 -14.39 15.91 -25.82
C VAL A 304 -13.06 16.32 -25.23
N MET A 305 -12.00 15.63 -25.64
CA MET A 305 -10.62 16.02 -25.39
C MET A 305 -10.09 16.75 -26.61
N TYR A 306 -9.83 18.04 -26.48
CA TYR A 306 -9.39 18.89 -27.59
C TYR A 306 -8.22 19.79 -27.22
N ARG A 307 -7.44 20.17 -28.23
CA ARG A 307 -6.45 21.23 -28.13
C ARG A 307 -7.04 22.47 -28.79
N ALA A 308 -7.16 23.55 -28.01
CA ALA A 308 -7.54 24.86 -28.52
C ALA A 308 -6.27 25.64 -28.88
N ASP A 309 -6.23 26.26 -30.05
CA ASP A 309 -5.20 27.24 -30.37
C ASP A 309 -5.36 28.44 -29.40
N PRO A 310 -4.32 28.81 -28.64
CA PRO A 310 -4.38 29.95 -27.72
C PRO A 310 -4.77 31.27 -28.39
N ALA A 311 -4.65 31.41 -29.72
CA ALA A 311 -5.08 32.59 -30.47
C ALA A 311 -6.59 32.64 -30.78
N GLU A 312 -7.29 31.50 -30.81
CA GLU A 312 -8.70 31.39 -31.22
C GLU A 312 -9.63 30.88 -30.10
N ASN A 313 -9.16 30.83 -28.84
CA ASN A 313 -9.85 30.28 -27.67
C ASN A 313 -11.35 30.67 -27.64
N PRO A 314 -12.26 29.79 -28.09
CA PRO A 314 -13.68 29.98 -27.92
C PRO A 314 -13.86 29.86 -26.41
N GLY A 315 -14.26 30.93 -25.72
CA GLY A 315 -14.44 30.87 -24.25
C GLY A 315 -15.27 29.64 -23.86
N GLU A 316 -15.00 29.06 -22.69
CA GLU A 316 -15.66 27.82 -22.21
C GLU A 316 -17.20 27.82 -22.38
N ASP A 317 -17.82 29.01 -22.32
CA ASP A 317 -19.25 29.23 -22.53
C ASP A 317 -19.74 29.01 -23.97
N SER A 318 -18.88 29.10 -24.99
CA SER A 318 -19.28 28.85 -26.38
C SER A 318 -19.45 27.36 -26.71
N LEU A 319 -18.85 26.48 -25.90
CA LEU A 319 -18.98 25.02 -25.99
C LEU A 319 -20.09 24.47 -25.08
N ARG A 320 -20.57 25.28 -24.12
CA ARG A 320 -21.68 24.96 -23.23
C ARG A 320 -22.94 25.69 -23.70
N LEU A 321 -23.85 24.99 -24.37
CA LEU A 321 -25.18 25.55 -24.62
C LEU A 321 -25.90 25.81 -23.28
N PRO A 322 -26.67 26.92 -23.15
CA PRO A 322 -27.41 27.26 -21.94
C PRO A 322 -28.29 26.10 -21.49
N GLU A 323 -28.43 25.95 -20.17
CA GLU A 323 -29.04 24.77 -19.50
C GLU A 323 -30.36 24.30 -20.12
#